data_AF-A0A2W7GRS0-F1
#
_entry.id   AF-A0A2W7GRS0-F1
#
_cell.length_a   1.000
_cell.length_b   1.000
_cell.length_c   1.000
_cell.angle_alpha   90.00
_cell.angle_beta   90.00
_cell.angle_gamma   90.00
#
_symmetry.space_group_name_H-M   'P 1'
#
loop_
_entity.id
_entity.type
_entity.pdbx_description
1 polymer ?
#
loop_
_entity_poly.entity_id
_entity_poly.type
_entity_poly.pdbx_seq_one_letter_code
_entity_poly.pdbx_strand_id
1 'polypeptide(L)'
;MKKSLKIITSLSFVSLPFITISCYKTTNINHSNQQEQPKTEVSIENNPGINQLINFVSNNDKAKKDLYISNQRNIPHSKIHDLKFAFTYAPLFVFNDPIETGEYKILIHDSNQTIKNTLSRDWLWSMNNINKFKFVYHPYGDSLHEKNDKKIDEYKLVRNENGSLIQQIRNKVPQILEFDIPDMTLSSAFDKQIDELVKKNDFSNINNIIKLLKWDSSDEKTIRVTWRPGVSIIQKIAKLIDSIEKFELDEKKYNEWKIKPENKSKQDELKLTSKNFNEYIEKISELLEEKSEEVTKTLESLKSLKKKKNDDDNTFKEAFNKKIEEVKSKIESIYKEINNKLENFLSFSKLKEEFIFTKDEITKQIKDNLAKINSYKNKKGIYLVYDQNKVIRLWKYTKKEDGKDKNVIEMTPDLLIFKHKENLKNQLKSLEEKIAKERENHFVEDYLGILNNVFKEISNKIDDQIIIKNFNDQNYMAYKSKDQYNQFLFEILTKENKEKIKIFKYVMRLIDEE
;
A
#
# COMPACT_ATOMS: atom_id res chain seq x y z
N MET A 1 -29.64 51.34 -3.94
CA MET A 1 -30.17 49.98 -4.12
C MET A 1 -29.02 49.02 -4.38
N LYS A 2 -28.74 48.11 -3.44
CA LYS A 2 -28.08 46.80 -3.66
C LYS A 2 -28.33 46.00 -2.37
N LYS A 3 -29.34 45.13 -2.41
CA LYS A 3 -29.79 44.32 -1.28
C LYS A 3 -28.90 43.08 -1.19
N SER A 4 -28.34 42.85 0.00
CA SER A 4 -27.70 41.61 0.42
C SER A 4 -28.76 40.53 0.65
N LEU A 5 -28.66 39.39 -0.03
CA LEU A 5 -29.49 38.23 0.24
C LEU A 5 -28.66 37.20 1.03
N LYS A 6 -28.96 37.10 2.32
CA LYS A 6 -28.56 35.98 3.17
C LYS A 6 -29.48 34.81 2.83
N ILE A 7 -28.93 33.69 2.36
CA ILE A 7 -29.68 32.43 2.27
C ILE A 7 -29.30 31.56 3.45
N ILE A 8 -30.37 31.12 4.12
CA ILE A 8 -30.46 30.45 5.39
C ILE A 8 -30.14 28.96 5.23
N THR A 9 -29.47 28.45 6.25
CA THR A 9 -29.23 27.04 6.61
C THR A 9 -30.43 26.13 6.36
N SER A 10 -30.30 25.14 5.48
CA SER A 10 -31.19 23.98 5.41
C SER A 10 -30.76 22.95 6.45
N LEU A 11 -31.47 22.96 7.58
CA LEU A 11 -31.44 21.97 8.63
C LEU A 11 -32.13 20.70 8.10
N SER A 12 -31.38 19.66 7.75
CA SER A 12 -31.95 18.36 7.41
C SER A 12 -32.46 17.69 8.69
N PHE A 13 -33.77 17.76 8.91
CA PHE A 13 -34.47 16.93 9.88
C PHE A 13 -34.26 15.46 9.53
N VAL A 14 -33.46 14.76 10.33
CA VAL A 14 -33.40 13.30 10.34
C VAL A 14 -34.75 12.80 10.87
N SER A 15 -35.59 12.30 9.98
CA SER A 15 -36.80 11.56 10.32
C SER A 15 -36.41 10.22 10.94
N LEU A 16 -36.39 10.17 12.28
CA LEU A 16 -36.40 8.91 13.01
C LEU A 16 -37.80 8.28 12.88
N PRO A 17 -37.94 7.04 12.40
CA PRO A 17 -39.22 6.35 12.47
C PRO A 17 -39.49 5.99 13.95
N PHE A 18 -40.49 6.63 14.53
CA PHE A 18 -41.10 6.18 15.78
C PHE A 18 -41.80 4.85 15.51
N ILE A 19 -41.19 3.74 15.93
CA ILE A 19 -41.86 2.43 15.96
C ILE A 19 -42.82 2.47 17.15
N THR A 20 -44.11 2.59 16.87
CA THR A 20 -45.17 2.42 17.87
C THR A 20 -45.19 0.96 18.31
N ILE A 21 -44.88 0.71 19.57
CA ILE A 21 -45.08 -0.60 20.21
C ILE A 21 -46.60 -0.81 20.33
N SER A 22 -47.16 -1.72 19.52
CA SER A 22 -48.52 -2.22 19.79
C SER A 22 -48.42 -3.30 20.86
N CYS A 23 -48.94 -2.99 22.06
CA CYS A 23 -49.21 -4.00 23.07
C CYS A 23 -50.30 -4.94 22.52
N TYR A 24 -49.92 -6.16 22.15
CA TYR A 24 -50.90 -7.20 21.87
C TYR A 24 -51.52 -7.65 23.20
N LYS A 25 -52.83 -7.47 23.33
CA LYS A 25 -53.63 -7.89 24.47
C LYS A 25 -53.76 -9.41 24.41
N THR A 26 -53.30 -10.10 25.45
CA THR A 26 -53.38 -11.56 25.58
C THR A 26 -54.85 -11.98 25.71
N THR A 27 -55.39 -12.60 24.67
CA THR A 27 -56.60 -13.42 24.77
C THR A 27 -56.18 -14.86 24.98
N ASN A 28 -56.43 -15.37 26.20
CA ASN A 28 -56.29 -16.78 26.55
C ASN A 28 -57.21 -17.62 25.65
N ILE A 29 -56.60 -18.45 24.79
CA ILE A 29 -57.27 -19.59 24.19
C ILE A 29 -56.42 -20.81 24.54
N ASN A 30 -56.94 -21.63 25.45
CA ASN A 30 -56.40 -22.94 25.79
C ASN A 30 -56.67 -23.88 24.60
N HIS A 31 -55.61 -24.23 23.87
CA HIS A 31 -55.60 -25.47 23.09
C HIS A 31 -54.38 -26.29 23.51
N SER A 32 -54.65 -27.33 24.28
CA SER A 32 -53.74 -28.43 24.55
C SER A 32 -53.46 -29.18 23.24
N ASN A 33 -52.27 -29.00 22.68
CA ASN A 33 -51.66 -29.97 21.80
C ASN A 33 -50.20 -30.10 22.22
N GLN A 34 -49.76 -31.36 22.32
CA GLN A 34 -48.43 -31.77 22.76
C GLN A 34 -47.35 -30.96 22.04
N GLN A 35 -46.76 -29.98 22.74
CA GLN A 35 -45.50 -29.39 22.32
C GLN A 35 -44.39 -30.35 22.75
N GLU A 36 -43.80 -31.03 21.76
CA GLU A 36 -42.42 -31.48 21.88
C GLU A 36 -41.61 -30.32 22.47
N GLN A 37 -40.95 -30.57 23.60
CA GLN A 37 -40.09 -29.56 24.20
C GLN A 37 -39.06 -29.12 23.17
N PRO A 38 -38.95 -27.82 22.86
CA PRO A 38 -37.91 -27.35 21.96
C PRO A 38 -36.58 -27.70 22.61
N LYS A 39 -35.76 -28.51 21.92
CA LYS A 39 -34.34 -28.63 22.25
C LYS A 39 -33.83 -27.20 22.41
N THR A 40 -33.44 -26.84 23.63
CA THR A 40 -33.05 -25.49 23.97
C THR A 40 -31.83 -25.17 23.12
N GLU A 41 -32.04 -24.45 22.03
CA GLU A 41 -30.99 -24.13 21.08
C GLU A 41 -29.96 -23.28 21.83
N VAL A 42 -28.73 -23.79 21.97
CA VAL A 42 -27.68 -23.07 22.69
C VAL A 42 -27.40 -21.77 21.96
N SER A 43 -27.78 -20.66 22.61
CA SER A 43 -27.54 -19.30 22.12
C SER A 43 -26.04 -19.03 22.05
N ILE A 44 -25.51 -18.67 20.87
CA ILE A 44 -24.07 -18.50 20.67
C ILE A 44 -23.48 -17.37 21.51
N GLU A 45 -24.27 -16.35 21.87
CA GLU A 45 -23.88 -15.24 22.72
C GLU A 45 -23.56 -15.64 24.17
N ASN A 46 -23.99 -16.84 24.59
CA ASN A 46 -23.63 -17.40 25.90
C ASN A 46 -22.19 -17.96 25.91
N ASN A 47 -21.57 -18.15 24.74
CA ASN A 47 -20.16 -18.52 24.67
C ASN A 47 -19.30 -17.40 25.28
N PRO A 48 -18.41 -17.69 26.25
CA PRO A 48 -17.63 -16.64 26.94
C PRO A 48 -16.81 -15.76 26.01
N GLY A 49 -16.20 -16.33 24.97
CA GLY A 49 -15.41 -15.55 24.01
C GLY A 49 -16.29 -14.70 23.10
N ILE A 50 -17.45 -15.18 22.66
CA ILE A 50 -18.41 -14.40 21.87
C ILE A 50 -18.96 -13.24 22.72
N ASN A 51 -19.28 -13.51 23.98
CA ASN A 51 -19.73 -12.51 24.93
C ASN A 51 -18.70 -11.39 25.14
N GLN A 52 -17.40 -11.72 25.16
CA GLN A 52 -16.32 -10.73 25.20
C GLN A 52 -16.28 -9.84 23.94
N LEU A 53 -16.53 -10.41 22.75
CA LEU A 53 -16.62 -9.62 21.51
C LEU A 53 -17.84 -8.69 21.52
N ILE A 54 -18.98 -9.16 22.03
CA ILE A 54 -20.19 -8.35 22.21
C ILE A 54 -19.93 -7.22 23.21
N ASN A 55 -19.26 -7.50 24.33
CA ASN A 55 -18.86 -6.50 25.31
C ASN A 55 -17.92 -5.45 24.68
N PHE A 56 -17.01 -5.86 23.79
CA PHE A 56 -16.13 -4.94 23.08
C PHE A 56 -16.91 -3.95 22.21
N VAL A 57 -17.82 -4.42 21.35
CA VAL A 57 -18.61 -3.51 20.47
C VAL A 57 -19.61 -2.64 21.24
N SER A 58 -20.07 -3.09 22.40
CA SER A 58 -20.97 -2.33 23.28
C SER A 58 -20.24 -1.42 24.26
N ASN A 59 -18.89 -1.40 24.28
CA ASN A 59 -18.08 -0.68 25.27
C ASN A 59 -18.41 -1.08 26.72
N ASN A 60 -18.69 -2.36 26.96
CA ASN A 60 -19.15 -2.91 28.25
C ASN A 60 -20.45 -2.28 28.81
N ASP A 61 -21.18 -1.51 27.99
CA ASP A 61 -22.45 -0.92 28.37
C ASP A 61 -23.58 -1.93 28.22
N LYS A 62 -24.30 -2.20 29.32
CA LYS A 62 -25.37 -3.20 29.35
C LYS A 62 -26.52 -2.87 28.40
N ALA A 63 -26.97 -1.62 28.35
CA ALA A 63 -28.10 -1.24 27.51
C ALA A 63 -27.74 -1.34 26.01
N LYS A 64 -26.53 -0.90 25.63
CA LYS A 64 -26.02 -1.05 24.25
C LYS A 64 -25.84 -2.51 23.87
N LYS A 65 -25.36 -3.33 24.80
CA LYS A 65 -25.23 -4.77 24.60
C LYS A 65 -26.57 -5.45 24.36
N ASP A 66 -27.54 -5.21 25.23
CA ASP A 66 -28.87 -5.82 25.13
C ASP A 66 -29.57 -5.37 23.84
N LEU A 67 -29.47 -4.09 23.48
CA LEU A 67 -29.95 -3.56 22.21
C LEU A 67 -29.24 -4.20 21.01
N TYR A 68 -27.92 -4.35 21.06
CA TYR A 68 -27.16 -4.99 19.98
C TYR A 68 -27.59 -6.44 19.77
N ILE A 69 -27.68 -7.24 20.84
CA ILE A 69 -28.15 -8.63 20.77
C ILE A 69 -29.58 -8.70 20.23
N SER A 70 -30.47 -7.83 20.71
CA SER A 70 -31.85 -7.76 20.22
C SER A 70 -31.91 -7.47 18.72
N ASN A 71 -31.14 -6.48 18.26
CA ASN A 71 -31.06 -6.14 16.83
C ASN A 71 -30.55 -7.32 16.00
N GLN A 72 -29.54 -8.06 16.47
CA GLN A 72 -28.99 -9.23 15.76
C GLN A 72 -29.97 -10.40 15.70
N ARG A 73 -30.77 -10.63 16.76
CA ARG A 73 -31.81 -11.67 16.81
C ARG A 73 -33.02 -11.36 15.94
N ASN A 74 -33.34 -10.08 15.77
CA ASN A 74 -34.50 -9.61 15.00
C ASN A 74 -34.20 -9.34 13.53
N ILE A 75 -33.03 -9.76 13.03
CA ILE A 75 -32.73 -9.70 11.59
C ILE A 75 -33.69 -10.66 10.85
N PRO A 76 -34.41 -10.18 9.83
CA PRO A 76 -35.45 -10.98 9.16
C PRO A 76 -34.86 -12.15 8.38
N HIS A 77 -35.64 -13.22 8.25
CA HIS A 77 -35.25 -14.41 7.49
C HIS A 77 -35.00 -14.11 6.01
N SER A 78 -35.65 -13.07 5.45
CA SER A 78 -35.44 -12.61 4.07
C SER A 78 -33.98 -12.30 3.75
N LYS A 79 -33.16 -11.97 4.76
CA LYS A 79 -31.72 -11.76 4.59
C LYS A 79 -31.00 -12.95 3.97
N ILE A 80 -31.47 -14.18 4.20
CA ILE A 80 -30.90 -15.37 3.55
C ILE A 80 -31.10 -15.28 2.03
N HIS A 81 -32.28 -14.86 1.57
CA HIS A 81 -32.53 -14.63 0.14
C HIS A 81 -31.69 -13.48 -0.41
N ASP A 82 -31.54 -12.38 0.34
CA ASP A 82 -30.69 -11.25 -0.06
C ASP A 82 -29.24 -11.68 -0.22
N LEU A 83 -28.71 -12.50 0.71
CA LEU A 83 -27.37 -13.06 0.63
C LEU A 83 -27.20 -14.05 -0.52
N LYS A 84 -28.21 -14.90 -0.75
CA LYS A 84 -28.21 -15.85 -1.87
C LYS A 84 -28.15 -15.10 -3.21
N PHE A 85 -28.94 -14.05 -3.36
CA PHE A 85 -28.86 -13.13 -4.50
C PHE A 85 -27.48 -12.47 -4.59
N ALA A 86 -27.00 -11.91 -3.48
CA ALA A 86 -25.72 -11.20 -3.45
C ALA A 86 -24.55 -12.11 -3.84
N PHE A 87 -24.51 -13.34 -3.37
CA PHE A 87 -23.48 -14.28 -3.77
C PHE A 87 -23.54 -14.61 -5.27
N THR A 88 -24.71 -14.63 -5.92
CA THR A 88 -24.75 -14.82 -7.38
C THR A 88 -23.96 -13.75 -8.13
N TYR A 89 -24.12 -12.47 -7.77
CA TYR A 89 -23.52 -11.35 -8.50
C TYR A 89 -22.15 -10.91 -7.99
N ALA A 90 -21.80 -11.20 -6.73
CA ALA A 90 -20.52 -10.83 -6.13
C ALA A 90 -19.65 -12.06 -5.78
N PRO A 91 -18.89 -12.61 -6.75
CA PRO A 91 -17.86 -13.60 -6.45
C PRO A 91 -16.75 -13.00 -5.58
N LEU A 92 -16.59 -13.54 -4.37
CA LEU A 92 -15.65 -13.06 -3.35
C LEU A 92 -14.19 -13.37 -3.65
N PHE A 93 -13.93 -14.27 -4.59
CA PHE A 93 -12.59 -14.65 -5.04
C PHE A 93 -12.06 -13.75 -6.16
N VAL A 94 -12.89 -12.86 -6.72
CA VAL A 94 -12.47 -11.93 -7.79
C VAL A 94 -11.98 -10.65 -7.13
N PHE A 95 -10.73 -10.23 -7.36
CA PHE A 95 -10.17 -9.04 -6.71
C PHE A 95 -10.47 -7.75 -7.49
N ASN A 96 -10.75 -7.84 -8.80
CA ASN A 96 -11.17 -6.71 -9.62
C ASN A 96 -12.62 -6.90 -10.07
N ASP A 97 -13.51 -5.99 -9.72
CA ASP A 97 -14.88 -6.04 -10.26
C ASP A 97 -14.81 -5.93 -11.79
N PRO A 98 -15.21 -6.97 -12.55
CA PRO A 98 -14.87 -7.10 -13.96
C PRO A 98 -15.66 -6.16 -14.89
N ILE A 99 -16.63 -5.42 -14.34
CA ILE A 99 -17.60 -4.63 -15.11
C ILE A 99 -17.68 -3.21 -14.54
N GLU A 100 -17.18 -2.25 -15.32
CA GLU A 100 -17.04 -0.85 -14.89
C GLU A 100 -18.24 0.05 -15.29
N THR A 101 -19.21 -0.46 -16.05
CA THR A 101 -20.35 0.31 -16.60
C THR A 101 -21.68 -0.46 -16.57
N GLY A 102 -22.80 0.27 -16.59
CA GLY A 102 -24.16 -0.28 -16.74
C GLY A 102 -24.83 -0.78 -15.45
N GLU A 103 -26.06 -1.31 -15.59
CA GLU A 103 -26.89 -1.82 -14.48
C GLU A 103 -26.22 -2.97 -13.71
N TYR A 104 -25.42 -3.78 -14.40
CA TYR A 104 -24.70 -4.89 -13.78
C TYR A 104 -23.69 -4.42 -12.72
N LYS A 105 -23.07 -3.24 -12.90
CA LYS A 105 -22.19 -2.64 -11.88
C LYS A 105 -22.94 -2.32 -10.60
N ILE A 106 -24.18 -1.84 -10.72
CA ILE A 106 -25.05 -1.55 -9.56
C ILE A 106 -25.35 -2.86 -8.82
N LEU A 107 -25.70 -3.93 -9.55
CA LEU A 107 -25.95 -5.24 -8.96
C LEU A 107 -24.72 -5.81 -8.24
N ILE A 108 -23.53 -5.75 -8.84
CA ILE A 108 -22.28 -6.16 -8.18
C ILE A 108 -22.02 -5.33 -6.93
N HIS A 109 -22.14 -4.01 -7.04
CA HIS A 109 -21.90 -3.09 -5.92
C HIS A 109 -22.83 -3.41 -4.75
N ASP A 110 -24.14 -3.48 -4.99
CA ASP A 110 -25.14 -3.72 -3.96
C ASP A 110 -24.98 -5.11 -3.34
N SER A 111 -24.59 -6.09 -4.16
CA SER A 111 -24.26 -7.44 -3.68
C SER A 111 -23.01 -7.44 -2.79
N ASN A 112 -21.92 -6.79 -3.21
CA ASN A 112 -20.71 -6.61 -2.41
C ASN A 112 -21.03 -5.89 -1.09
N GLN A 113 -21.86 -4.83 -1.11
CA GLN A 113 -22.30 -4.12 0.09
C GLN A 113 -23.16 -4.99 1.00
N THR A 114 -24.07 -5.79 0.44
CA THR A 114 -24.93 -6.72 1.20
C THR A 114 -24.09 -7.74 1.96
N ILE A 115 -23.09 -8.35 1.29
CA ILE A 115 -22.18 -9.29 1.93
C ILE A 115 -21.31 -8.56 2.96
N LYS A 116 -20.67 -7.45 2.58
CA LYS A 116 -19.81 -6.67 3.49
C LYS A 116 -20.55 -6.25 4.76
N ASN A 117 -21.76 -5.68 4.63
CA ASN A 117 -22.57 -5.27 5.77
C ASN A 117 -22.96 -6.45 6.64
N THR A 118 -23.31 -7.59 6.03
CA THR A 118 -23.61 -8.81 6.79
C THR A 118 -22.41 -9.27 7.61
N LEU A 119 -21.22 -9.30 7.01
CA LEU A 119 -20.01 -9.78 7.69
C LEU A 119 -19.42 -8.77 8.69
N SER A 120 -19.69 -7.46 8.54
CA SER A 120 -19.12 -6.39 9.40
C SER A 120 -20.09 -5.86 10.46
N ARG A 121 -21.38 -5.69 10.13
CA ARG A 121 -22.38 -5.15 11.05
C ARG A 121 -23.16 -6.26 11.74
N ASP A 122 -23.40 -7.34 11.01
CA ASP A 122 -24.26 -8.44 11.44
C ASP A 122 -23.49 -9.74 11.68
N TRP A 123 -22.22 -9.60 12.07
CA TRP A 123 -21.31 -10.73 12.28
C TRP A 123 -21.84 -11.73 13.31
N LEU A 124 -22.56 -11.27 14.34
CA LEU A 124 -23.15 -12.16 15.34
C LEU A 124 -24.27 -13.02 14.72
N TRP A 125 -25.13 -12.41 13.90
CA TRP A 125 -26.10 -13.16 13.11
C TRP A 125 -25.43 -14.14 12.15
N SER A 126 -24.35 -13.73 11.47
CA SER A 126 -23.61 -14.63 10.57
C SER A 126 -23.02 -15.83 11.32
N MET A 127 -22.49 -15.62 12.53
CA MET A 127 -22.02 -16.71 13.39
C MET A 127 -23.15 -17.64 13.82
N ASN A 128 -24.32 -17.11 14.16
CA ASN A 128 -25.45 -17.93 14.59
C ASN A 128 -26.01 -18.80 13.44
N ASN A 129 -25.86 -18.33 12.20
CA ASN A 129 -26.29 -19.02 10.98
C ASN A 129 -25.11 -19.65 10.23
N ILE A 130 -23.94 -19.81 10.87
CA ILE A 130 -22.71 -20.20 10.16
C ILE A 130 -22.82 -21.58 9.50
N ASN A 131 -23.65 -22.44 10.08
CA ASN A 131 -23.97 -23.76 9.55
C ASN A 131 -24.77 -23.73 8.25
N LYS A 132 -25.39 -22.60 7.88
CA LYS A 132 -26.10 -22.43 6.61
C LYS A 132 -25.19 -22.00 5.46
N PHE A 133 -24.01 -21.46 5.77
CA PHE A 133 -23.05 -21.04 4.74
C PHE A 133 -22.31 -22.23 4.15
N LYS A 134 -22.20 -22.25 2.82
CA LYS A 134 -21.33 -23.15 2.07
C LYS A 134 -20.13 -22.40 1.52
N PHE A 135 -18.99 -23.06 1.61
CA PHE A 135 -17.69 -22.54 1.25
C PHE A 135 -17.12 -23.37 0.10
N VAL A 136 -16.68 -22.70 -0.96
CA VAL A 136 -16.16 -23.37 -2.17
C VAL A 136 -14.65 -23.26 -2.19
N TYR A 137 -13.96 -24.35 -2.55
CA TYR A 137 -12.51 -24.39 -2.65
C TYR A 137 -12.05 -23.43 -3.74
N HIS A 138 -11.34 -22.37 -3.33
CA HIS A 138 -10.89 -21.34 -4.25
C HIS A 138 -9.59 -20.70 -3.75
N PRO A 139 -8.49 -21.46 -3.71
CA PRO A 139 -7.24 -20.98 -3.11
C PRO A 139 -6.61 -19.81 -3.88
N TYR A 140 -6.87 -19.69 -5.19
CA TYR A 140 -6.13 -18.81 -6.11
C TYR A 140 -6.78 -17.47 -6.46
N GLY A 141 -7.91 -17.09 -5.86
CA GLY A 141 -8.63 -15.88 -6.29
C GLY A 141 -8.92 -15.88 -7.81
N ASP A 142 -8.81 -14.73 -8.47
CA ASP A 142 -8.95 -14.60 -9.93
C ASP A 142 -7.71 -15.03 -10.75
N SER A 143 -6.63 -15.49 -10.08
CA SER A 143 -5.36 -15.88 -10.73
C SER A 143 -5.36 -17.30 -11.32
N LEU A 144 -6.52 -17.85 -11.67
CA LEU A 144 -6.65 -19.16 -12.32
C LEU A 144 -6.42 -19.03 -13.84
N HIS A 145 -5.18 -19.23 -14.30
CA HIS A 145 -4.91 -19.49 -15.72
C HIS A 145 -5.19 -20.95 -16.08
N GLU A 146 -6.03 -21.17 -17.12
CA GLU A 146 -6.49 -22.49 -17.60
C GLU A 146 -5.38 -23.48 -17.99
N LYS A 147 -4.18 -23.00 -18.34
CA LYS A 147 -3.11 -23.83 -18.92
C LYS A 147 -2.17 -24.50 -17.91
N ASN A 148 -2.57 -24.65 -16.65
CA ASN A 148 -1.70 -25.19 -15.61
C ASN A 148 -2.24 -26.53 -15.07
N ASP A 149 -1.84 -27.64 -15.70
CA ASP A 149 -2.25 -29.00 -15.32
C ASP A 149 -2.07 -29.30 -13.82
N LYS A 150 -1.06 -28.69 -13.19
CA LYS A 150 -0.82 -28.82 -11.74
C LYS A 150 -1.99 -28.33 -10.89
N LYS A 151 -2.74 -27.33 -11.36
CA LYS A 151 -3.92 -26.82 -10.65
C LYS A 151 -5.09 -27.80 -10.72
N ILE A 152 -5.31 -28.46 -11.86
CA ILE A 152 -6.37 -29.48 -11.98
C ILE A 152 -6.13 -30.62 -10.99
N ASP A 153 -4.87 -31.08 -10.88
CA ASP A 153 -4.52 -32.16 -9.96
C ASP A 153 -4.67 -31.76 -8.49
N GLU A 154 -4.45 -30.49 -8.16
CA GLU A 154 -4.74 -29.97 -6.83
C GLU A 154 -6.22 -30.03 -6.48
N TYR A 155 -7.13 -29.61 -7.38
CA TYR A 155 -8.57 -29.70 -7.13
C TYR A 155 -9.01 -31.17 -6.93
N LYS A 156 -8.45 -32.11 -7.69
CA LYS A 156 -8.69 -33.55 -7.48
C LYS A 156 -8.16 -34.01 -6.12
N LEU A 157 -6.94 -33.64 -5.76
CA LEU A 157 -6.33 -33.97 -4.47
C LEU A 157 -7.19 -33.45 -3.31
N VAL A 158 -7.62 -32.19 -3.37
CA VAL A 158 -8.45 -31.56 -2.33
C VAL A 158 -9.81 -32.26 -2.23
N ARG A 159 -10.44 -32.56 -3.37
CA ARG A 159 -11.70 -33.33 -3.38
C ARG A 159 -11.52 -34.70 -2.74
N ASN A 160 -10.41 -35.38 -3.00
CA ASN A 160 -10.13 -36.70 -2.45
C ASN A 160 -9.82 -36.64 -0.95
N GLU A 161 -9.04 -35.65 -0.49
CA GLU A 161 -8.66 -35.52 0.92
C GLU A 161 -9.80 -35.00 1.80
N ASN A 162 -10.58 -34.02 1.31
CA ASN A 162 -11.64 -33.38 2.09
C ASN A 162 -13.05 -33.90 1.75
N GLY A 163 -13.16 -34.88 0.85
CA GLY A 163 -14.41 -35.46 0.35
C GLY A 163 -15.22 -34.55 -0.59
N SER A 164 -14.96 -33.24 -0.60
CA SER A 164 -15.71 -32.27 -1.37
C SER A 164 -14.95 -30.96 -1.58
N LEU A 165 -15.18 -30.34 -2.74
CA LEU A 165 -14.78 -28.94 -3.03
C LEU A 165 -15.72 -27.92 -2.38
N ILE A 166 -16.83 -28.38 -1.80
CA ILE A 166 -17.79 -27.58 -1.04
C ILE A 166 -17.78 -28.05 0.40
N GLN A 167 -17.53 -27.13 1.32
CA GLN A 167 -17.46 -27.38 2.75
C GLN A 167 -18.51 -26.55 3.48
N GLN A 168 -18.91 -27.03 4.65
CA GLN A 168 -19.92 -26.42 5.51
C GLN A 168 -19.52 -26.66 6.96
N ILE A 169 -19.77 -25.69 7.84
CA ILE A 169 -19.54 -25.84 9.28
C ILE A 169 -20.73 -26.57 9.89
N ARG A 170 -20.49 -27.58 10.72
CA ARG A 170 -21.57 -28.36 11.34
C ARG A 170 -21.94 -27.81 12.70
N ASN A 171 -20.96 -27.62 13.57
CA ASN A 171 -21.18 -27.05 14.89
C ASN A 171 -21.03 -25.53 14.84
N LYS A 172 -22.09 -24.78 15.16
CA LYS A 172 -22.08 -23.32 15.17
C LYS A 172 -21.34 -22.68 16.35
N VAL A 173 -20.91 -23.46 17.36
CA VAL A 173 -20.19 -22.94 18.53
C VAL A 173 -18.68 -23.08 18.32
N PRO A 174 -17.93 -21.98 18.16
CA PRO A 174 -16.50 -22.03 17.96
C PRO A 174 -15.72 -22.05 19.28
N GLN A 175 -14.50 -22.59 19.22
CA GLN A 175 -13.42 -22.17 20.10
C GLN A 175 -12.82 -20.86 19.57
N ILE A 176 -12.49 -19.93 20.47
CA ILE A 176 -11.95 -18.62 20.10
C ILE A 176 -10.47 -18.54 20.46
N LEU A 177 -9.66 -18.11 19.49
CA LEU A 177 -8.24 -17.78 19.67
C LEU A 177 -8.03 -16.32 19.24
N GLU A 178 -7.18 -15.59 19.95
CA GLU A 178 -6.93 -14.16 19.71
C GLU A 178 -5.41 -13.94 19.56
N PHE A 179 -5.03 -13.20 18.53
CA PHE A 179 -3.64 -12.82 18.25
C PHE A 179 -3.57 -11.32 17.97
N ASP A 180 -2.48 -10.69 18.39
CA ASP A 180 -2.24 -9.30 18.07
C ASP A 180 -1.84 -9.16 16.60
N ILE A 181 -2.38 -8.15 15.93
CA ILE A 181 -1.96 -7.79 14.57
C ILE A 181 -0.89 -6.71 14.71
N PRO A 182 0.37 -7.00 14.37
CA PRO A 182 1.44 -6.03 14.54
C PRO A 182 1.18 -4.81 13.66
N ASP A 183 1.48 -3.64 14.21
CA ASP A 183 1.63 -2.44 13.41
C ASP A 183 2.79 -2.66 12.44
N MET A 184 2.69 -2.02 11.27
CA MET A 184 3.82 -1.93 10.37
C MET A 184 4.94 -1.14 11.07
N THR A 185 6.00 -1.85 11.48
CA THR A 185 7.17 -1.25 12.10
C THR A 185 8.35 -1.32 11.14
N LEU A 186 9.17 -0.29 11.16
CA LEU A 186 10.49 -0.29 10.55
C LEU A 186 11.36 -1.31 11.27
N SER A 187 11.58 -2.49 10.68
CA SER A 187 12.53 -3.43 11.25
C SER A 187 13.95 -2.85 11.19
N SER A 188 14.84 -3.39 12.02
CA SER A 188 16.27 -3.09 11.93
C SER A 188 16.85 -3.42 10.55
N ALA A 189 16.25 -4.37 9.83
CA ALA A 189 16.62 -4.71 8.46
C ALA A 189 16.21 -3.60 7.47
N PHE A 190 15.06 -2.95 7.68
CA PHE A 190 14.68 -1.79 6.89
C PHE A 190 15.61 -0.60 7.16
N ASP A 191 15.88 -0.27 8.43
CA ASP A 191 16.79 0.83 8.80
C ASP A 191 18.17 0.64 8.14
N LYS A 192 18.68 -0.60 8.10
CA LYS A 192 19.94 -0.92 7.41
C LYS A 192 19.87 -0.73 5.89
N GLN A 193 18.75 -1.06 5.25
CA GLN A 193 18.59 -0.87 3.80
C GLN A 193 18.46 0.61 3.42
N ILE A 194 17.77 1.40 4.25
CA ILE A 194 17.76 2.86 4.12
C ILE A 194 19.17 3.41 4.25
N ASP A 195 19.92 2.98 5.27
CA ASP A 195 21.30 3.38 5.47
C ASP A 195 22.18 3.09 4.24
N GLU A 196 22.06 1.89 3.68
CA GLU A 196 22.81 1.50 2.48
C GLU A 196 22.42 2.34 1.26
N LEU A 197 21.13 2.61 1.06
CA LEU A 197 20.65 3.47 -0.02
C LEU A 197 21.09 4.92 0.13
N VAL A 198 21.00 5.49 1.33
CA VAL A 198 21.45 6.85 1.61
C VAL A 198 22.96 6.96 1.40
N LYS A 199 23.75 5.99 1.89
CA LYS A 199 25.21 5.96 1.64
C LYS A 199 25.55 5.84 0.17
N LYS A 200 24.82 5.00 -0.57
CA LYS A 200 25.05 4.80 -2.01
C LYS A 200 24.73 6.06 -2.82
N ASN A 201 23.70 6.79 -2.42
CA ASN A 201 23.20 7.98 -3.11
C ASN A 201 23.59 9.26 -2.39
N ASP A 202 24.66 9.25 -1.59
CA ASP A 202 25.07 10.42 -0.83
C ASP A 202 25.33 11.62 -1.76
N PHE A 203 24.39 12.56 -1.78
CA PHE A 203 24.47 13.79 -2.58
C PHE A 203 25.38 14.83 -1.92
N SER A 204 25.77 14.63 -0.65
CA SER A 204 26.80 15.47 -0.01
C SER A 204 28.14 15.30 -0.72
N ASN A 205 28.28 14.20 -1.44
CA ASN A 205 29.35 13.97 -2.36
C ASN A 205 29.00 14.56 -3.74
N ILE A 206 29.20 15.87 -3.91
CA ILE A 206 29.19 16.55 -5.22
C ILE A 206 30.11 15.84 -6.24
N ASN A 207 31.06 14.98 -5.82
CA ASN A 207 31.78 14.10 -6.74
C ASN A 207 30.84 13.18 -7.56
N ASN A 208 29.65 12.86 -7.08
CA ASN A 208 28.64 12.12 -7.83
C ASN A 208 27.92 13.01 -8.86
N ILE A 209 27.75 14.32 -8.59
CA ILE A 209 27.27 15.32 -9.55
C ILE A 209 28.35 15.60 -10.62
N ILE A 210 29.62 15.72 -10.22
CA ILE A 210 30.79 15.83 -11.10
C ILE A 210 30.95 14.55 -11.96
N LYS A 211 30.59 13.37 -11.43
CA LYS A 211 30.56 12.12 -12.23
C LYS A 211 29.50 12.13 -13.34
N LEU A 212 28.45 12.96 -13.27
CA LEU A 212 27.46 13.08 -14.37
C LEU A 212 28.09 13.69 -15.63
N LEU A 213 29.15 14.50 -15.50
CA LEU A 213 29.90 15.10 -16.60
C LEU A 213 31.18 14.33 -16.90
N LYS A 214 31.02 13.05 -17.24
CA LYS A 214 32.07 12.25 -17.85
C LYS A 214 31.56 11.66 -19.15
N TRP A 215 32.44 11.61 -20.14
CA TRP A 215 32.19 10.84 -21.34
C TRP A 215 32.04 9.37 -20.96
N ASP A 216 30.97 8.72 -21.41
CA ASP A 216 30.74 7.30 -21.20
C ASP A 216 30.38 6.55 -22.49
N SER A 217 30.22 5.24 -22.39
CA SER A 217 29.87 4.38 -23.52
C SER A 217 28.47 4.66 -24.08
N SER A 218 27.58 5.29 -23.32
CA SER A 218 26.26 5.71 -23.78
C SER A 218 26.35 6.94 -24.68
N ASP A 219 27.22 7.90 -24.36
CA ASP A 219 27.48 9.08 -25.19
C ASP A 219 28.06 8.69 -26.55
N GLU A 220 29.05 7.80 -26.55
CA GLU A 220 29.66 7.28 -27.77
C GLU A 220 28.64 6.50 -28.62
N LYS A 221 27.85 5.63 -28.00
CA LYS A 221 26.79 4.85 -28.67
C LYS A 221 25.73 5.76 -29.28
N THR A 222 25.33 6.83 -28.59
CA THR A 222 24.29 7.77 -29.06
C THR A 222 24.76 8.48 -30.33
N ILE A 223 26.00 8.96 -30.34
CA ILE A 223 26.62 9.62 -31.50
C ILE A 223 26.78 8.65 -32.67
N ARG A 224 27.24 7.42 -32.42
CA ARG A 224 27.48 6.40 -33.46
C ARG A 224 26.18 5.84 -34.06
N VAL A 225 25.13 5.63 -33.26
CA VAL A 225 23.89 4.94 -33.68
C VAL A 225 22.87 5.91 -34.27
N THR A 226 22.64 7.06 -33.65
CA THR A 226 21.49 7.91 -34.01
C THR A 226 21.84 9.06 -34.94
N TRP A 227 23.14 9.41 -35.12
CA TRP A 227 23.59 10.60 -35.85
C TRP A 227 22.86 11.89 -35.45
N ARG A 228 22.24 11.89 -34.26
CA ARG A 228 21.62 13.06 -33.64
C ARG A 228 22.70 13.75 -32.81
N PRO A 229 22.75 15.10 -32.78
CA PRO A 229 23.61 15.83 -31.87
C PRO A 229 23.36 15.28 -30.46
N GLY A 230 24.42 14.80 -29.79
CA GLY A 230 24.41 14.06 -28.52
C GLY A 230 23.33 14.45 -27.52
N VAL A 231 22.13 13.90 -27.72
CA VAL A 231 20.95 14.16 -26.88
C VAL A 231 21.25 13.79 -25.43
N SER A 232 22.00 12.70 -25.20
CA SER A 232 22.46 12.31 -23.85
C SER A 232 23.39 13.33 -23.20
N ILE A 233 24.28 13.94 -23.98
CA ILE A 233 25.29 14.92 -23.52
C ILE A 233 24.60 16.23 -23.15
N ILE A 234 23.72 16.74 -24.02
CA ILE A 234 22.93 17.96 -23.75
C ILE A 234 21.97 17.73 -22.57
N GLN A 235 21.36 16.55 -22.46
CA GLN A 235 20.53 16.18 -21.31
C GLN A 235 21.32 16.10 -20.00
N LYS A 236 22.57 15.64 -20.02
CA LYS A 236 23.45 15.64 -18.83
C LYS A 236 23.72 17.06 -18.34
N ILE A 237 24.01 17.99 -19.25
CA ILE A 237 24.26 19.40 -18.93
C ILE A 237 22.97 20.10 -18.45
N ALA A 238 21.83 19.88 -19.13
CA ALA A 238 20.54 20.45 -18.71
C ALA A 238 20.11 19.96 -17.32
N LYS A 239 20.26 18.65 -17.03
CA LYS A 239 20.00 18.11 -15.69
C LYS A 239 20.91 18.72 -14.62
N LEU A 240 22.15 19.04 -14.98
CA LEU A 240 23.08 19.69 -14.08
C LEU A 240 22.67 21.13 -13.80
N ILE A 241 22.24 21.89 -14.80
CA ILE A 241 21.68 23.25 -14.65
C ILE A 241 20.48 23.21 -13.70
N ASP A 242 19.48 22.35 -13.99
CA ASP A 242 18.30 22.17 -13.13
C ASP A 242 18.67 21.81 -11.68
N SER A 243 19.75 21.03 -11.50
CA SER A 243 20.23 20.63 -10.17
C SER A 243 20.92 21.77 -9.44
N ILE A 244 21.62 22.64 -10.17
CA ILE A 244 22.38 23.76 -9.62
C ILE A 244 21.45 24.91 -9.22
N GLU A 245 20.47 25.22 -10.06
CA GLU A 245 19.46 26.24 -9.78
C GLU A 245 18.63 25.91 -8.54
N LYS A 246 18.40 24.62 -8.26
CA LYS A 246 17.73 24.16 -7.03
C LYS A 246 18.53 24.43 -5.75
N PHE A 247 19.81 24.84 -5.82
CA PHE A 247 20.62 25.15 -4.63
C PHE A 247 20.36 26.54 -4.04
N GLU A 248 19.41 27.33 -4.53
CA GLU A 248 19.04 28.65 -3.98
C GLU A 248 19.04 28.67 -2.43
N LEU A 249 19.74 29.66 -1.86
CA LEU A 249 19.70 29.91 -0.42
C LEU A 249 18.45 30.70 -0.09
N ASP A 250 17.47 30.04 0.54
CA ASP A 250 16.34 30.70 1.18
C ASP A 250 16.85 31.66 2.26
N GLU A 251 16.66 32.96 2.03
CA GLU A 251 17.11 34.05 2.90
C GLU A 251 16.50 33.93 4.31
N LYS A 252 15.30 33.35 4.43
CA LYS A 252 14.64 33.10 5.71
C LYS A 252 15.38 32.05 6.54
N LYS A 253 15.77 30.93 5.91
CA LYS A 253 16.59 29.88 6.57
C LYS A 253 17.98 30.38 6.93
N TYR A 254 18.61 31.18 6.05
CA TYR A 254 19.90 31.82 6.33
C TYR A 254 19.84 32.73 7.57
N ASN A 255 18.76 33.50 7.73
CA ASN A 255 18.56 34.36 8.89
C ASN A 255 18.28 33.57 10.19
N GLU A 256 17.57 32.44 10.11
CA GLU A 256 17.39 31.52 11.25
C GLU A 256 18.72 30.88 11.70
N TRP A 257 19.65 30.61 10.77
CA TRP A 257 20.97 30.05 11.05
C TRP A 257 21.90 30.99 11.81
N LYS A 258 21.80 32.29 11.54
CA LYS A 258 22.60 33.33 12.22
C LYS A 258 22.34 33.37 13.74
N ILE A 259 21.23 32.78 14.19
CA ILE A 259 20.74 32.83 15.57
C ILE A 259 21.16 31.59 16.38
N LYS A 260 21.62 30.48 15.76
CA LYS A 260 22.05 29.28 16.50
C LYS A 260 23.41 29.50 17.21
N PRO A 261 23.54 29.18 18.51
CA PRO A 261 24.71 29.54 19.33
C PRO A 261 26.01 28.79 18.99
N GLU A 262 25.95 27.63 18.34
CA GLU A 262 27.12 26.81 17.98
C GLU A 262 27.97 27.41 16.84
N ASN A 263 27.43 28.37 16.08
CA ASN A 263 28.09 28.92 14.88
C ASN A 263 28.89 30.22 15.15
N LYS A 264 28.98 30.71 16.39
CA LYS A 264 29.66 31.98 16.71
C LYS A 264 31.17 31.95 16.45
N SER A 265 31.85 30.81 16.55
CA SER A 265 33.32 30.75 16.33
C SER A 265 33.74 30.71 14.86
N LYS A 266 32.81 30.53 13.91
CA LYS A 266 33.06 30.58 12.46
C LYS A 266 32.67 31.93 11.81
N GLN A 267 32.24 32.92 12.60
CA GLN A 267 31.76 34.21 12.08
C GLN A 267 32.85 35.05 11.39
N ASP A 268 34.13 34.86 11.74
CA ASP A 268 35.24 35.63 11.16
C ASP A 268 35.75 35.09 9.81
N GLU A 269 35.38 33.86 9.41
CA GLU A 269 35.79 33.27 8.13
C GLU A 269 34.77 33.49 6.99
N LEU A 270 33.62 34.13 7.27
CA LEU A 270 32.46 34.07 6.39
C LEU A 270 31.80 35.42 6.10
N LYS A 271 32.44 36.18 5.19
CA LYS A 271 31.77 37.25 4.43
C LYS A 271 30.93 36.69 3.25
N LEU A 272 30.21 35.59 3.47
CA LEU A 272 29.31 35.02 2.47
C LEU A 272 27.87 35.38 2.84
N THR A 273 27.28 36.33 2.12
CA THR A 273 25.85 36.64 2.20
C THR A 273 25.05 35.71 1.29
N SER A 274 23.76 35.50 1.56
CA SER A 274 22.82 34.82 0.64
C SER A 274 22.92 35.39 -0.78
N LYS A 275 23.05 36.72 -0.88
CA LYS A 275 23.29 37.46 -2.13
C LYS A 275 24.55 37.01 -2.86
N ASN A 276 25.71 36.94 -2.19
CA ASN A 276 26.98 36.54 -2.82
C ASN A 276 26.96 35.07 -3.29
N PHE A 277 26.19 34.20 -2.61
CA PHE A 277 26.02 32.81 -3.01
C PHE A 277 25.07 32.68 -4.21
N ASN A 278 23.93 33.37 -4.20
CA ASN A 278 22.98 33.33 -5.32
C ASN A 278 23.59 33.95 -6.60
N GLU A 279 24.34 35.06 -6.48
CA GLU A 279 25.13 35.62 -7.61
C GLU A 279 26.19 34.64 -8.14
N TYR A 280 26.70 33.75 -7.30
CA TYR A 280 27.66 32.72 -7.71
C TYR A 280 26.96 31.54 -8.41
N ILE A 281 25.76 31.14 -7.94
CA ILE A 281 24.92 30.13 -8.61
C ILE A 281 24.52 30.62 -10.00
N GLU A 282 24.05 31.86 -10.11
CA GLU A 282 23.68 32.49 -11.39
C GLU A 282 24.84 32.45 -12.40
N LYS A 283 26.04 32.83 -11.98
CA LYS A 283 27.26 32.76 -12.82
C LYS A 283 27.64 31.34 -13.24
N ILE A 284 27.32 30.33 -12.42
CA ILE A 284 27.54 28.92 -12.81
C ILE A 284 26.47 28.47 -13.80
N SER A 285 25.20 28.83 -13.61
CA SER A 285 24.14 28.53 -14.57
C SER A 285 24.43 29.16 -15.92
N GLU A 286 24.81 30.44 -15.97
CA GLU A 286 25.22 31.14 -17.19
C GLU A 286 26.38 30.43 -17.90
N LEU A 287 27.42 30.03 -17.15
CA LEU A 287 28.54 29.25 -17.70
C LEU A 287 28.08 27.91 -18.28
N LEU A 288 27.17 27.21 -17.62
CA LEU A 288 26.66 25.93 -18.09
C LEU A 288 25.82 26.06 -19.35
N GLU A 289 25.02 27.11 -19.46
CA GLU A 289 24.29 27.45 -20.69
C GLU A 289 25.24 27.74 -21.85
N GLU A 290 26.26 28.57 -21.61
CA GLU A 290 27.32 28.87 -22.58
C GLU A 290 28.01 27.58 -23.06
N LYS A 291 28.40 26.70 -22.13
CA LYS A 291 29.04 25.42 -22.45
C LYS A 291 28.11 24.43 -23.12
N SER A 292 26.82 24.45 -22.81
CA SER A 292 25.79 23.67 -23.52
C SER A 292 25.71 24.10 -25.00
N GLU A 293 25.78 25.39 -25.26
CA GLU A 293 25.81 25.93 -26.62
C GLU A 293 27.12 25.56 -27.36
N GLU A 294 28.26 25.62 -26.67
CA GLU A 294 29.57 25.20 -27.19
C GLU A 294 29.59 23.71 -27.57
N VAL A 295 29.02 22.85 -26.73
CA VAL A 295 28.83 21.42 -27.00
C VAL A 295 27.91 21.22 -28.21
N THR A 296 26.82 21.98 -28.29
CA THR A 296 25.89 21.92 -29.42
C THR A 296 26.62 22.25 -30.73
N LYS A 297 27.34 23.38 -30.79
CA LYS A 297 28.16 23.78 -31.96
C LYS A 297 29.21 22.72 -32.32
N THR A 298 29.86 22.14 -31.32
CA THR A 298 30.85 21.07 -31.51
C THR A 298 30.21 19.83 -32.14
N LEU A 299 29.03 19.44 -31.67
CA LEU A 299 28.27 18.31 -32.23
C LEU A 299 27.72 18.62 -33.64
N GLU A 300 27.37 19.86 -33.93
CA GLU A 300 26.94 20.28 -35.27
C GLU A 300 28.04 20.16 -36.32
N SER A 301 29.32 20.27 -35.91
CA SER A 301 30.45 20.03 -36.82
C SER A 301 30.44 18.60 -37.42
N LEU A 302 29.83 17.62 -36.74
CA LEU A 302 29.66 16.25 -37.23
C LEU A 302 28.60 16.15 -38.35
N LYS A 303 27.64 17.09 -38.42
CA LYS A 303 26.62 17.10 -39.49
C LYS A 303 27.25 17.31 -40.87
N SER A 304 28.39 18.01 -40.95
CA SER A 304 29.10 18.26 -42.21
C SER A 304 29.66 17.00 -42.87
N LEU A 305 29.99 15.96 -42.08
CA LEU A 305 30.50 14.68 -42.58
C LEU A 305 29.39 13.78 -43.16
N LYS A 306 28.12 14.01 -42.78
CA LYS A 306 26.95 13.28 -43.30
C LYS A 306 26.79 13.44 -44.82
N LYS A 307 27.29 14.55 -45.40
CA LYS A 307 27.21 14.85 -46.84
C LYS A 307 28.23 14.09 -47.71
N LYS A 308 29.23 13.41 -47.13
CA LYS A 308 30.31 12.73 -47.87
C LYS A 308 30.14 11.20 -48.03
N LYS A 309 28.95 10.65 -47.75
CA LYS A 309 28.70 9.20 -47.72
C LYS A 309 28.74 8.47 -49.09
N ASN A 310 29.30 9.10 -50.13
CA ASN A 310 29.35 8.53 -51.48
C ASN A 310 30.75 8.04 -51.90
N ASP A 311 31.77 8.16 -51.04
CA ASP A 311 33.13 7.66 -51.32
C ASP A 311 33.55 6.55 -50.33
N ASP A 312 34.45 5.69 -50.81
CA ASP A 312 35.03 4.47 -50.22
C ASP A 312 34.86 4.28 -48.69
N ASP A 313 34.21 3.16 -48.33
CA ASP A 313 33.63 2.89 -46.99
C ASP A 313 34.69 2.88 -45.87
N ASN A 314 35.92 2.50 -46.20
CA ASN A 314 37.04 2.48 -45.23
C ASN A 314 37.60 3.87 -44.94
N THR A 315 37.83 4.70 -45.96
CA THR A 315 38.37 6.06 -45.79
C THR A 315 37.37 6.97 -45.07
N PHE A 316 36.07 6.80 -45.34
CA PHE A 316 35.02 7.49 -44.61
C PHE A 316 34.99 7.09 -43.12
N LYS A 317 35.10 5.79 -42.81
CA LYS A 317 35.08 5.27 -41.44
C LYS A 317 36.27 5.76 -40.62
N GLU A 318 37.46 5.83 -41.22
CA GLU A 318 38.65 6.41 -40.58
C GLU A 318 38.49 7.91 -40.31
N ALA A 319 38.03 8.67 -41.30
CA ALA A 319 37.78 10.11 -41.14
C ALA A 319 36.70 10.41 -40.10
N PHE A 320 35.65 9.59 -40.05
CA PHE A 320 34.57 9.70 -39.07
C PHE A 320 35.05 9.37 -37.64
N ASN A 321 35.82 8.29 -37.47
CA ASN A 321 36.39 7.94 -36.17
C ASN A 321 37.36 9.02 -35.67
N LYS A 322 38.21 9.56 -36.55
CA LYS A 322 39.11 10.67 -36.21
C LYS A 322 38.34 11.91 -35.75
N LYS A 323 37.20 12.21 -36.40
CA LYS A 323 36.34 13.34 -35.99
C LYS A 323 35.60 13.08 -34.68
N ILE A 324 35.18 11.84 -34.42
CA ILE A 324 34.59 11.45 -33.13
C ILE A 324 35.61 11.68 -32.01
N GLU A 325 36.86 11.26 -32.16
CA GLU A 325 37.89 11.49 -31.15
C GLU A 325 38.17 12.99 -30.94
N GLU A 326 38.16 13.80 -32.02
CA GLU A 326 38.27 15.25 -31.90
C GLU A 326 37.11 15.86 -31.10
N VAL A 327 35.87 15.43 -31.39
CA VAL A 327 34.67 15.89 -30.69
C VAL A 327 34.67 15.44 -29.24
N LYS A 328 35.04 14.18 -28.98
CA LYS A 328 35.20 13.63 -27.64
C LYS A 328 36.21 14.45 -26.83
N SER A 329 37.39 14.72 -27.39
CA SER A 329 38.42 15.52 -26.72
C SER A 329 37.92 16.93 -26.36
N LYS A 330 37.17 17.59 -27.26
CA LYS A 330 36.57 18.91 -27.00
C LYS A 330 35.51 18.86 -25.90
N ILE A 331 34.63 17.87 -25.94
CA ILE A 331 33.56 17.70 -24.92
C ILE A 331 34.16 17.33 -23.56
N GLU A 332 35.18 16.47 -23.52
CA GLU A 332 35.91 16.15 -22.29
C GLU A 332 36.62 17.38 -21.72
N SER A 333 37.14 18.28 -22.56
CA SER A 333 37.72 19.56 -22.12
C SER A 333 36.65 20.48 -21.51
N ILE A 334 35.48 20.58 -22.13
CA ILE A 334 34.34 21.35 -21.60
C ILE A 334 33.89 20.77 -20.25
N TYR A 335 33.74 19.44 -20.15
CA TYR A 335 33.42 18.77 -18.90
C TYR A 335 34.48 19.04 -17.83
N LYS A 336 35.77 19.01 -18.17
CA LYS A 336 36.85 19.32 -17.24
C LYS A 336 36.77 20.77 -16.75
N GLU A 337 36.46 21.71 -17.62
CA GLU A 337 36.30 23.12 -17.25
C GLU A 337 35.12 23.33 -16.30
N ILE A 338 33.96 22.72 -16.61
CA ILE A 338 32.79 22.74 -15.75
C ILE A 338 33.13 22.08 -14.39
N ASN A 339 33.77 20.91 -14.40
CA ASN A 339 34.15 20.21 -13.18
C ASN A 339 35.11 21.03 -12.31
N ASN A 340 36.10 21.71 -12.90
CA ASN A 340 37.00 22.60 -12.15
C ASN A 340 36.26 23.79 -11.52
N LYS A 341 35.25 24.34 -12.20
CA LYS A 341 34.42 25.44 -11.67
C LYS A 341 33.49 24.96 -10.56
N LEU A 342 32.96 23.75 -10.68
CA LEU A 342 32.21 23.07 -9.61
C LEU A 342 33.11 22.68 -8.43
N GLU A 343 34.38 22.34 -8.66
CA GLU A 343 35.37 22.13 -7.58
C GLU A 343 35.70 23.43 -6.82
N ASN A 344 35.66 24.58 -7.50
CA ASN A 344 35.74 25.87 -6.82
C ASN A 344 34.43 26.21 -6.09
N PHE A 345 33.26 25.85 -6.64
CA PHE A 345 32.01 25.92 -5.89
C PHE A 345 32.04 25.05 -4.63
N LEU A 346 32.70 23.90 -4.70
CA LEU A 346 32.86 22.95 -3.60
C LEU A 346 33.67 23.51 -2.42
N SER A 347 34.69 24.31 -2.69
CA SER A 347 35.44 24.97 -1.63
C SER A 347 34.59 26.03 -0.91
N PHE A 348 33.63 26.65 -1.62
CA PHE A 348 32.57 27.49 -1.03
C PHE A 348 31.45 26.67 -0.35
N SER A 349 31.14 25.48 -0.85
CA SER A 349 30.04 24.63 -0.35
C SER A 349 30.41 23.73 0.82
N LYS A 350 31.67 23.75 1.31
CA LYS A 350 32.05 23.16 2.62
C LYS A 350 31.27 23.75 3.81
N LEU A 351 30.45 24.76 3.56
CA LEU A 351 29.44 25.33 4.46
C LEU A 351 28.07 24.68 4.42
N LYS A 352 27.87 23.71 3.52
CA LYS A 352 26.57 23.15 3.17
C LYS A 352 26.48 21.66 3.49
N GLU A 353 26.90 21.25 4.69
CA GLU A 353 26.51 19.95 5.26
C GLU A 353 24.97 19.82 5.44
N GLU A 354 24.20 20.92 5.35
CA GLU A 354 22.76 20.95 5.66
C GLU A 354 21.80 21.08 4.45
N PHE A 355 22.28 20.99 3.20
CA PHE A 355 21.39 21.07 2.00
C PHE A 355 21.13 19.73 1.30
N ILE A 356 21.83 18.69 1.73
CA ILE A 356 21.49 17.31 1.44
C ILE A 356 20.81 16.82 2.70
N PHE A 357 19.58 16.29 2.60
CA PHE A 357 18.94 15.70 3.76
C PHE A 357 19.94 14.77 4.44
N THR A 358 20.28 15.07 5.68
CA THR A 358 21.14 14.17 6.45
C THR A 358 20.44 12.82 6.55
N LYS A 359 21.21 11.74 6.67
CA LYS A 359 20.65 10.40 6.91
C LYS A 359 19.59 10.44 8.02
N ASP A 360 19.87 11.21 9.06
CA ASP A 360 19.00 11.35 10.23
C ASP A 360 17.71 12.11 9.90
N GLU A 361 17.74 13.11 9.05
CA GLU A 361 16.54 13.82 8.58
C GLU A 361 15.66 12.98 7.67
N ILE A 362 16.25 12.26 6.70
CA ILE A 362 15.50 11.31 5.85
C ILE A 362 14.85 10.25 6.74
N THR A 363 15.65 9.62 7.60
CA THR A 363 15.17 8.58 8.52
C THR A 363 14.07 9.10 9.45
N LYS A 364 14.21 10.32 9.96
CA LYS A 364 13.20 10.96 10.81
C LYS A 364 11.91 11.25 10.03
N GLN A 365 12.00 11.80 8.82
CA GLN A 365 10.85 12.07 7.99
C GLN A 365 10.09 10.78 7.66
N ILE A 366 10.81 9.71 7.33
CA ILE A 366 10.26 8.36 7.12
C ILE A 366 9.52 7.89 8.38
N LYS A 367 10.17 7.97 9.54
CA LYS A 367 9.61 7.55 10.84
C LYS A 367 8.35 8.34 11.20
N ASP A 368 8.37 9.67 11.04
CA ASP A 368 7.24 10.55 11.33
C ASP A 368 6.04 10.32 10.38
N ASN A 369 6.33 9.99 9.12
CA ASN A 369 5.31 9.64 8.13
C ASN A 369 4.71 8.26 8.40
N LEU A 370 5.53 7.28 8.77
CA LEU A 370 5.09 5.93 9.12
C LEU A 370 4.28 5.87 10.39
N ALA A 371 4.59 6.71 11.38
CA ALA A 371 3.78 6.86 12.58
C ALA A 371 2.32 7.28 12.28
N LYS A 372 2.07 7.86 11.10
CA LYS A 372 0.74 8.30 10.65
C LYS A 372 0.03 7.29 9.74
N ILE A 373 0.68 6.18 9.38
CA ILE A 373 0.10 5.17 8.49
C ILE A 373 -1.09 4.47 9.15
N ASN A 374 -0.97 4.08 10.41
CA ASN A 374 -2.00 3.30 11.08
C ASN A 374 -3.07 4.20 11.70
N SER A 375 -4.33 3.96 11.36
CA SER A 375 -5.48 4.70 11.85
C SER A 375 -6.29 3.94 12.91
N TYR A 376 -6.12 2.63 12.97
CA TYR A 376 -6.83 1.74 13.88
C TYR A 376 -5.96 1.43 15.10
N LYS A 377 -6.63 1.27 16.24
CA LYS A 377 -6.03 0.90 17.53
C LYS A 377 -6.52 -0.48 17.97
N ASN A 378 -5.83 -1.10 18.92
CA ASN A 378 -6.23 -2.37 19.53
C ASN A 378 -6.51 -3.49 18.50
N LYS A 379 -5.73 -3.54 17.42
CA LYS A 379 -5.93 -4.46 16.30
C LYS A 379 -5.60 -5.90 16.68
N LYS A 380 -6.55 -6.79 16.44
CA LYS A 380 -6.43 -8.22 16.74
C LYS A 380 -7.10 -9.08 15.67
N GLY A 381 -6.47 -10.23 15.40
CA GLY A 381 -7.03 -11.31 14.61
C GLY A 381 -7.70 -12.31 15.55
N ILE A 382 -9.01 -12.46 15.43
CA ILE A 382 -9.78 -13.45 16.19
C ILE A 382 -10.03 -14.64 15.27
N TYR A 383 -9.63 -15.82 15.70
CA TYR A 383 -9.86 -17.06 14.97
C TYR A 383 -10.96 -17.88 15.65
N LEU A 384 -12.02 -18.10 14.88
CA LEU A 384 -13.15 -18.96 15.23
C LEU A 384 -12.84 -20.37 14.72
N VAL A 385 -12.51 -21.28 15.64
CA VAL A 385 -12.21 -22.68 15.35
C VAL A 385 -13.47 -23.52 15.52
N TYR A 386 -14.00 -23.98 14.40
CA TYR A 386 -15.13 -24.88 14.26
C TYR A 386 -14.67 -26.29 13.91
N ASP A 387 -15.49 -27.29 14.20
CA ASP A 387 -15.30 -28.69 13.78
C ASP A 387 -13.84 -29.20 13.97
N GLN A 388 -13.16 -28.73 15.02
CA GLN A 388 -11.75 -28.99 15.37
C GLN A 388 -10.65 -28.36 14.48
N ASN A 389 -10.90 -28.12 13.19
CA ASN A 389 -9.85 -27.65 12.26
C ASN A 389 -10.33 -26.66 11.18
N LYS A 390 -11.59 -26.26 11.22
CA LYS A 390 -12.19 -25.28 10.31
C LYS A 390 -12.12 -23.91 10.94
N VAL A 391 -11.48 -22.97 10.27
CA VAL A 391 -11.10 -21.70 10.88
C VAL A 391 -11.62 -20.54 10.04
N ILE A 392 -12.41 -19.67 10.68
CA ILE A 392 -12.82 -18.38 10.12
C ILE A 392 -12.18 -17.28 10.95
N ARG A 393 -11.75 -16.21 10.31
CA ARG A 393 -11.16 -15.07 11.01
C ARG A 393 -12.15 -13.90 11.16
N LEU A 394 -12.03 -13.18 12.26
CA LEU A 394 -12.57 -11.85 12.45
C LEU A 394 -11.43 -10.87 12.68
N TRP A 395 -11.62 -9.65 12.21
CA TRP A 395 -10.89 -8.48 12.66
C TRP A 395 -11.55 -7.91 13.91
N LYS A 396 -10.74 -7.48 14.87
CA LYS A 396 -11.15 -6.70 16.03
C LYS A 396 -10.27 -5.46 16.13
N TYR A 397 -10.86 -4.28 16.13
CA TYR A 397 -10.10 -3.03 16.19
C TYR A 397 -10.97 -1.86 16.64
N THR A 398 -10.32 -0.76 17.03
CA THR A 398 -10.97 0.52 17.36
C THR A 398 -10.58 1.54 16.29
N LYS A 399 -11.56 2.23 15.71
CA LYS A 399 -11.32 3.32 14.75
C LYS A 399 -11.95 4.62 15.23
N LYS A 400 -11.47 5.75 14.71
CA LYS A 400 -12.12 7.05 14.87
C LYS A 400 -13.24 7.22 13.85
N GLU A 401 -14.44 7.56 14.31
CA GLU A 401 -15.60 7.92 13.50
C GLU A 401 -16.23 9.16 14.13
N ASP A 402 -16.30 10.28 13.38
CA ASP A 402 -16.76 11.58 13.87
C ASP A 402 -16.08 12.04 15.19
N GLY A 403 -14.76 11.83 15.29
CA GLY A 403 -13.94 12.15 16.46
C GLY A 403 -14.08 11.18 17.64
N LYS A 404 -15.04 10.25 17.61
CA LYS A 404 -15.30 9.28 18.67
C LYS A 404 -14.67 7.92 18.35
N ASP A 405 -14.29 7.20 19.41
CA ASP A 405 -13.80 5.83 19.26
C ASP A 405 -14.98 4.89 19.01
N LYS A 406 -14.85 4.06 17.98
CA LYS A 406 -15.81 3.02 17.61
C LYS A 406 -15.10 1.69 17.57
N ASN A 407 -15.58 0.76 18.37
CA ASN A 407 -15.11 -0.62 18.40
C ASN A 407 -15.80 -1.40 17.28
N VAL A 408 -15.00 -2.11 16.50
CA VAL A 408 -15.42 -2.78 15.28
C VAL A 408 -14.98 -4.25 15.32
N ILE A 409 -15.90 -5.12 14.90
CA ILE A 409 -15.64 -6.54 14.63
C ILE A 409 -16.05 -6.80 13.18
N GLU A 410 -15.21 -7.42 12.37
CA GLU A 410 -15.52 -7.74 10.96
C GLU A 410 -15.11 -9.15 10.60
N MET A 411 -16.04 -9.96 10.10
CA MET A 411 -15.76 -11.34 9.68
C MET A 411 -15.18 -11.39 8.27
N THR A 412 -14.17 -12.25 8.07
CA THR A 412 -13.65 -12.53 6.73
C THR A 412 -14.47 -13.64 6.06
N PRO A 413 -14.64 -13.60 4.73
CA PRO A 413 -15.38 -14.64 4.00
C PRO A 413 -14.59 -15.95 3.80
N ASP A 414 -13.31 -15.98 4.19
CA ASP A 414 -12.46 -17.15 4.01
C ASP A 414 -12.64 -18.18 5.12
N LEU A 415 -12.69 -19.45 4.71
CA LEU A 415 -12.62 -20.61 5.57
C LEU A 415 -11.30 -21.35 5.31
N LEU A 416 -10.48 -21.44 6.34
CA LEU A 416 -9.26 -22.23 6.32
C LEU A 416 -9.52 -23.61 6.93
N ILE A 417 -9.09 -24.67 6.27
CA ILE A 417 -9.15 -26.03 6.81
C ILE A 417 -7.72 -26.53 6.99
N PHE A 418 -7.34 -26.80 8.23
CA PHE A 418 -6.01 -27.30 8.56
C PHE A 418 -6.01 -28.83 8.48
N LYS A 419 -5.09 -29.38 7.69
CA LYS A 419 -4.96 -30.83 7.52
C LYS A 419 -4.64 -31.56 8.83
N HIS A 420 -3.79 -30.95 9.65
CA HIS A 420 -3.39 -31.44 10.96
C HIS A 420 -4.00 -30.55 12.04
N LYS A 421 -4.82 -31.15 12.92
CA LYS A 421 -5.52 -30.42 13.98
C LYS A 421 -4.64 -30.18 15.21
N GLU A 422 -3.55 -30.94 15.33
CA GLU A 422 -2.59 -30.84 16.42
C GLU A 422 -1.91 -29.48 16.38
N ASN A 423 -1.72 -28.84 17.55
CA ASN A 423 -1.02 -27.56 17.67
C ASN A 423 -1.62 -26.42 16.81
N LEU A 424 -2.93 -26.46 16.51
CA LEU A 424 -3.59 -25.46 15.67
C LEU A 424 -3.31 -24.02 16.10
N LYS A 425 -3.28 -23.73 17.40
CA LYS A 425 -2.92 -22.40 17.94
C LYS A 425 -1.52 -21.95 17.48
N ASN A 426 -0.55 -22.84 17.48
CA ASN A 426 0.82 -22.53 17.04
C ASN A 426 0.88 -22.39 15.52
N GLN A 427 0.13 -23.20 14.77
CA GLN A 427 0.03 -23.07 13.33
C GLN A 427 -0.58 -21.72 12.92
N LEU A 428 -1.64 -21.28 13.59
CA LEU A 428 -2.27 -19.97 13.38
C LEU A 428 -1.34 -18.81 13.76
N LYS A 429 -0.63 -18.93 14.89
CA LYS A 429 0.39 -17.94 15.27
C LYS A 429 1.47 -17.82 14.19
N SER A 430 2.01 -18.94 13.72
CA SER A 430 3.02 -18.96 12.66
C SER A 430 2.49 -18.40 11.34
N LEU A 431 1.22 -18.65 11.01
CA LEU A 431 0.58 -18.08 9.84
C LEU A 431 0.51 -16.55 9.91
N GLU A 432 0.08 -15.98 11.04
CA GLU A 432 0.03 -14.52 11.25
C GLU A 432 1.43 -13.88 11.19
N GLU A 433 2.44 -14.51 11.81
CA GLU A 433 3.83 -14.02 11.75
C GLU A 433 4.36 -14.00 10.31
N LYS A 434 4.04 -15.03 9.51
CA LYS A 434 4.42 -15.08 8.09
C LYS A 434 3.71 -14.03 7.27
N ILE A 435 2.41 -13.82 7.49
CA ILE A 435 1.63 -12.80 6.80
C ILE A 435 2.16 -11.39 7.15
N ALA A 436 2.46 -11.14 8.43
CA ALA A 436 3.04 -9.88 8.87
C ALA A 436 4.40 -9.62 8.20
N LYS A 437 5.26 -10.65 8.13
CA LYS A 437 6.56 -10.56 7.46
C LYS A 437 6.43 -10.34 5.96
N GLU A 438 5.47 -10.99 5.29
CA GLU A 438 5.24 -10.78 3.86
C GLU A 438 4.79 -9.35 3.58
N ARG A 439 3.86 -8.83 4.39
CA ARG A 439 3.41 -7.44 4.32
C ARG A 439 4.58 -6.47 4.51
N GLU A 440 5.48 -6.75 5.46
CA GLU A 440 6.69 -5.96 5.67
C GLU A 440 7.59 -5.97 4.43
N ASN A 441 7.87 -7.14 3.84
CA ASN A 441 8.73 -7.26 2.67
C ASN A 441 8.21 -6.43 1.48
N HIS A 442 6.90 -6.54 1.15
CA HIS A 442 6.29 -5.74 0.08
C HIS A 442 6.40 -4.24 0.35
N PHE A 443 6.14 -3.83 1.60
CA PHE A 443 6.31 -2.43 1.99
C PHE A 443 7.75 -1.96 1.76
N VAL A 444 8.74 -2.74 2.22
CA VAL A 444 10.16 -2.41 2.04
C VAL A 444 10.51 -2.30 0.57
N GLU A 445 10.14 -3.27 -0.25
CA GLU A 445 10.45 -3.30 -1.68
C GLU A 445 9.88 -2.08 -2.42
N ASP A 446 8.60 -1.77 -2.24
CA ASP A 446 7.94 -0.61 -2.86
C ASP A 446 8.53 0.71 -2.38
N TYR A 447 8.80 0.82 -1.08
CA TYR A 447 9.35 2.03 -0.48
C TYR A 447 10.76 2.33 -1.00
N LEU A 448 11.63 1.31 -1.03
CA LEU A 448 12.98 1.44 -1.57
C LEU A 448 12.95 1.73 -3.08
N GLY A 449 11.97 1.21 -3.81
CA GLY A 449 11.72 1.56 -5.21
C GLY A 449 11.48 3.06 -5.40
N ILE A 450 10.60 3.65 -4.60
CA ILE A 450 10.29 5.08 -4.63
C ILE A 450 11.51 5.91 -4.22
N LEU A 451 12.17 5.57 -3.11
CA LEU A 451 13.37 6.30 -2.68
C LEU A 451 14.46 6.30 -3.75
N ASN A 452 14.70 5.16 -4.39
CA ASN A 452 15.66 5.09 -5.50
C ASN A 452 15.29 6.01 -6.66
N ASN A 453 14.00 6.20 -6.95
CA ASN A 453 13.55 7.13 -7.99
C ASN A 453 13.72 8.59 -7.56
N VAL A 454 13.37 8.94 -6.32
CA VAL A 454 13.60 10.27 -5.74
C VAL A 454 15.08 10.64 -5.83
N PHE A 455 15.95 9.69 -5.48
CA PHE A 455 17.40 9.85 -5.59
C PHE A 455 17.88 9.98 -7.04
N LYS A 456 17.32 9.23 -7.99
CA LYS A 456 17.67 9.37 -9.42
C LYS A 456 17.25 10.72 -10.00
N GLU A 457 16.16 11.29 -9.53
CA GLU A 457 15.58 12.53 -10.06
C GLU A 457 16.12 13.80 -9.39
N ILE A 458 16.95 13.67 -8.33
CA ILE A 458 17.41 14.80 -7.50
C ILE A 458 16.19 15.65 -7.10
N SER A 459 15.12 14.96 -6.67
CA SER A 459 13.90 15.59 -6.20
C SER A 459 14.01 15.82 -4.70
N ASN A 460 13.73 17.05 -4.25
CA ASN A 460 13.79 17.44 -2.84
C ASN A 460 12.54 17.04 -2.04
N LYS A 461 11.66 16.20 -2.62
CA LYS A 461 10.41 15.78 -1.96
C LYS A 461 10.21 14.29 -2.11
N ILE A 462 10.19 13.60 -0.97
CA ILE A 462 9.70 12.22 -0.88
C ILE A 462 8.17 12.30 -0.81
N ASP A 463 7.49 11.91 -1.89
CA ASP A 463 6.03 11.78 -1.88
C ASP A 463 5.62 10.41 -1.30
N ASP A 464 5.71 10.31 0.03
CA ASP A 464 5.32 9.10 0.77
C ASP A 464 3.81 8.86 0.76
N GLN A 465 2.99 9.78 0.26
CA GLN A 465 1.53 9.67 0.36
C GLN A 465 1.01 8.41 -0.35
N ILE A 466 1.65 8.02 -1.45
CA ILE A 466 1.30 6.81 -2.21
C ILE A 466 1.51 5.57 -1.33
N ILE A 467 2.66 5.46 -0.67
CA ILE A 467 2.97 4.35 0.23
C ILE A 467 2.04 4.37 1.45
N ILE A 468 1.87 5.52 2.08
CA ILE A 468 0.99 5.68 3.26
C ILE A 468 -0.43 5.24 2.92
N LYS A 469 -0.93 5.58 1.73
CA LYS A 469 -2.27 5.22 1.28
C LYS A 469 -2.42 3.71 1.03
N ASN A 470 -1.37 3.05 0.54
CA ASN A 470 -1.43 1.64 0.13
C ASN A 470 -1.10 0.68 1.28
N PHE A 471 -0.28 1.07 2.25
CA PHE A 471 0.21 0.15 3.28
C PHE A 471 -0.39 0.37 4.68
N ASN A 472 -1.39 1.26 4.81
CA ASN A 472 -2.11 1.46 6.06
C ASN A 472 -3.01 0.29 6.47
N ASP A 473 -3.38 0.29 7.74
CA ASP A 473 -4.26 -0.73 8.31
C ASP A 473 -5.67 -0.72 7.72
N GLN A 474 -6.19 0.44 7.29
CA GLN A 474 -7.47 0.50 6.58
C GLN A 474 -7.43 -0.30 5.28
N ASN A 475 -6.36 -0.14 4.50
CA ASN A 475 -6.17 -0.87 3.26
C ASN A 475 -5.89 -2.35 3.55
N TYR A 476 -4.94 -2.65 4.44
CA TYR A 476 -4.60 -4.04 4.77
C TYR A 476 -5.81 -4.86 5.26
N MET A 477 -6.67 -4.26 6.08
CA MET A 477 -7.84 -4.92 6.67
C MET A 477 -9.11 -4.73 5.85
N ALA A 478 -9.07 -4.00 4.74
CA ALA A 478 -10.26 -3.73 3.94
C ALA A 478 -10.86 -5.00 3.32
N TYR A 479 -12.15 -4.89 3.02
CA TYR A 479 -12.92 -5.94 2.41
C TYR A 479 -12.63 -6.00 0.91
N LYS A 480 -12.10 -7.14 0.44
CA LYS A 480 -12.02 -7.54 -0.99
C LYS A 480 -11.35 -6.48 -1.88
N SER A 481 -10.04 -6.29 -1.72
CA SER A 481 -9.23 -5.51 -2.68
C SER A 481 -7.79 -6.04 -2.80
N LYS A 482 -7.08 -5.56 -3.82
CA LYS A 482 -5.66 -5.87 -4.11
C LYS A 482 -4.74 -5.30 -3.05
N ASP A 483 -3.62 -5.99 -2.83
CA ASP A 483 -2.54 -5.64 -1.89
C ASP A 483 -3.02 -5.54 -0.43
N GLN A 484 -4.01 -6.38 -0.08
CA GLN A 484 -4.60 -6.47 1.25
C GLN A 484 -4.32 -7.83 1.88
N TYR A 485 -4.82 -8.06 3.09
CA TYR A 485 -4.64 -9.33 3.79
C TYR A 485 -4.92 -10.56 2.92
N ASN A 486 -5.96 -10.55 2.09
CA ASN A 486 -6.33 -11.70 1.26
C ASN A 486 -5.24 -12.09 0.26
N GLN A 487 -4.48 -11.12 -0.25
CA GLN A 487 -3.35 -11.35 -1.14
C GLN A 487 -2.15 -11.90 -0.36
N PHE A 488 -1.79 -11.30 0.78
CA PHE A 488 -0.70 -11.82 1.62
C PHE A 488 -1.01 -13.24 2.14
N LEU A 489 -2.25 -13.50 2.55
CA LEU A 489 -2.72 -14.83 2.90
C LEU A 489 -2.55 -15.79 1.72
N PHE A 490 -2.98 -15.38 0.52
CA PHE A 490 -2.83 -16.17 -0.69
C PHE A 490 -1.37 -16.53 -0.98
N GLU A 491 -0.47 -15.55 -0.95
CA GLU A 491 0.97 -15.74 -1.17
C GLU A 491 1.57 -16.70 -0.15
N ILE A 492 1.26 -16.51 1.14
CA ILE A 492 1.75 -17.38 2.20
C ILE A 492 1.22 -18.81 2.07
N LEU A 493 -0.07 -18.98 1.77
CA LEU A 493 -0.64 -20.32 1.55
C LEU A 493 -0.02 -21.01 0.32
N THR A 494 0.27 -20.26 -0.74
CA THR A 494 0.95 -20.78 -1.92
C THR A 494 2.37 -21.24 -1.59
N LYS A 495 3.11 -20.47 -0.76
CA LYS A 495 4.45 -20.86 -0.27
C LYS A 495 4.37 -22.09 0.64
N GLU A 496 3.43 -22.13 1.59
CA GLU A 496 3.27 -23.24 2.54
C GLU A 496 2.85 -24.55 1.90
N ASN A 497 1.99 -24.48 0.88
CA ASN A 497 1.45 -25.65 0.20
C ASN A 497 2.31 -26.13 -0.98
N LYS A 498 3.41 -25.45 -1.29
CA LYS A 498 4.26 -25.72 -2.48
C LYS A 498 4.75 -27.18 -2.54
N GLU A 499 5.15 -27.73 -1.40
CA GLU A 499 5.68 -29.10 -1.32
C GLU A 499 4.61 -30.10 -0.89
N LYS A 500 3.76 -29.71 0.07
CA LYS A 500 2.68 -30.54 0.60
C LYS A 500 1.56 -29.63 1.08
N ILE A 501 0.33 -29.91 0.67
CA ILE A 501 -0.82 -29.13 1.13
C ILE A 501 -1.02 -29.34 2.64
N LYS A 502 -0.98 -28.23 3.38
CA LYS A 502 -1.19 -28.17 4.83
C LYS A 502 -2.48 -27.45 5.20
N ILE A 503 -2.84 -26.44 4.43
CA ILE A 503 -3.98 -25.55 4.71
C ILE A 503 -4.78 -25.36 3.43
N PHE A 504 -6.05 -25.71 3.48
CA PHE A 504 -6.98 -25.50 2.37
C PHE A 504 -7.75 -24.21 2.55
N LYS A 505 -7.80 -23.37 1.51
CA LYS A 505 -8.60 -22.13 1.52
C LYS A 505 -9.89 -22.31 0.72
N TYR A 506 -10.99 -22.14 1.42
CA TYR A 506 -12.34 -22.08 0.87
C TYR A 506 -12.89 -20.67 1.06
N VAL A 507 -13.87 -20.28 0.26
CA VAL A 507 -14.48 -18.94 0.30
C VAL A 507 -16.00 -19.07 0.36
N MET A 508 -16.66 -18.27 1.20
CA MET A 508 -18.13 -18.20 1.25
C MET A 508 -18.72 -17.97 -0.15
N ARG A 509 -19.66 -18.82 -0.55
CA ARG A 509 -20.25 -18.76 -1.90
C ARG A 509 -21.75 -18.98 -1.92
N LEU A 510 -22.31 -19.72 -0.98
CA LEU A 510 -23.74 -20.02 -0.97
C LEU A 510 -24.23 -19.97 0.48
N ILE A 511 -25.55 -19.81 0.62
CA ILE A 511 -26.24 -19.94 1.89
C ILE A 511 -27.52 -20.75 1.66
N ASP A 512 -27.78 -21.72 2.52
CA ASP A 512 -28.97 -22.56 2.49
C ASP A 512 -30.11 -21.92 3.31
N GLU A 513 -31.35 -22.21 2.92
CA GLU A 513 -32.55 -21.73 3.60
C GLU A 513 -32.88 -22.57 4.83
N GLU A 514 -32.63 -23.88 4.75
CA GLU A 514 -32.89 -24.87 5.80
C GLU A 514 -31.64 -25.17 6.64
#